data_AF-A0A5D6YJ84-F1
#
_entry.id   AF-A0A5D6YJ84-F1
#
_cell.length_a   1.000
_cell.length_b   1.000
_cell.length_c   1.000
_cell.angle_alpha   90.00
_cell.angle_beta   90.00
_cell.angle_gamma   90.00
#
_symmetry.space_group_name_H-M   'P 1'
#
loop_
_entity.id
_entity.type
_entity.pdbx_description
1 polymer ?
#
loop_
_entity_poly.entity_id
_entity_poly.type
_entity_poly.pdbx_seq_one_letter_code
_entity_poly.pdbx_strand_id
1 'polypeptide(L)'
;MAPGTKKAGDDGGAQPEQRQLLPPPPPSASLATAQTLCSSVTFFPVLALQRLLQCFGYSHAVTLQSGRTVAVGAELAQGGYAVVYSARDTRTGEAFALKKLLCQSAEQVALARHEIQTLTALAHPHIMPLADYAVVSVGASTFEYYLLFPFMQNGTLREMIDGALSRRSRIPETQILDLFLKICRAVSELHAKTPPLAHRDIKPENVLLSDDFEPLLTDFGSVEVADVRIVKRADALRLQERAAQMSSMPYRAPELYDAPDNAHITSRTDAQPA
;
A
#
# COMPACT_ATOMS: atom_id res chain seq x y z
N MET A 1 0.36 -62.05 -34.56
CA MET A 1 0.28 -63.21 -33.65
C MET A 1 1.55 -63.20 -32.81
N ALA A 2 1.44 -63.08 -31.48
CA ALA A 2 2.55 -63.36 -30.55
C ALA A 2 3.05 -64.80 -30.77
N PRO A 3 4.28 -65.19 -30.36
CA PRO A 3 4.55 -65.46 -28.92
C PRO A 3 6.02 -65.34 -28.49
N GLY A 4 6.28 -65.46 -27.18
CA GLY A 4 7.63 -65.70 -26.65
C GLY A 4 7.63 -65.97 -25.16
N THR A 5 7.79 -67.23 -24.77
CA THR A 5 7.79 -67.76 -23.39
C THR A 5 9.18 -68.29 -22.96
N LYS A 6 9.44 -68.15 -21.65
CA LYS A 6 10.25 -69.01 -20.72
C LYS A 6 11.80 -69.09 -20.81
N LYS A 7 12.45 -68.74 -19.69
CA LYS A 7 13.20 -69.62 -18.70
C LYS A 7 13.88 -68.69 -17.66
N ALA A 8 13.66 -68.79 -16.35
CA ALA A 8 14.11 -69.78 -15.34
C ALA A 8 15.61 -69.69 -14.98
N GLY A 9 15.90 -69.32 -13.72
CA GLY A 9 17.21 -69.35 -13.07
C GLY A 9 17.08 -68.99 -11.59
N ASP A 10 17.44 -69.95 -10.74
CA ASP A 10 17.41 -69.99 -9.27
C ASP A 10 18.66 -69.33 -8.67
N ASP A 11 18.56 -68.80 -7.44
CA ASP A 11 19.59 -68.89 -6.38
C ASP A 11 19.28 -67.96 -5.20
N GLY A 12 19.39 -68.56 -4.01
CA GLY A 12 19.00 -67.97 -2.73
C GLY A 12 20.05 -67.08 -2.07
N GLY A 13 19.66 -66.58 -0.89
CA GLY A 13 20.59 -66.24 0.18
C GLY A 13 20.56 -64.79 0.66
N ALA A 14 20.44 -64.69 1.98
CA ALA A 14 20.90 -63.61 2.85
C ALA A 14 20.00 -62.36 3.04
N GLN A 15 19.70 -62.17 4.33
CA GLN A 15 18.96 -61.11 5.00
C GLN A 15 19.56 -59.72 4.76
N PRO A 16 18.75 -58.65 4.72
CA PRO A 16 19.27 -57.29 4.65
C PRO A 16 19.76 -56.79 6.03
N GLU A 17 20.93 -56.16 5.98
CA GLU A 17 21.69 -55.58 7.10
C GLU A 17 20.92 -54.56 7.93
N GLN A 18 21.12 -54.68 9.24
CA GLN A 18 20.68 -53.75 10.28
C GLN A 18 21.49 -52.43 10.20
N ARG A 19 20.83 -51.32 9.82
CA ARG A 19 21.32 -49.98 10.15
C ARG A 19 21.00 -49.68 11.61
N GLN A 20 22.05 -49.50 12.41
CA GLN A 20 22.01 -49.08 13.81
C GLN A 20 21.27 -47.75 13.95
N LEU A 21 20.11 -47.79 14.62
CA LEU A 21 19.39 -46.64 15.15
C LEU A 21 20.02 -46.24 16.50
N LEU A 22 20.40 -44.98 16.64
CA LEU A 22 20.80 -44.38 17.91
C LEU A 22 19.61 -44.40 18.92
N PRO A 23 19.85 -44.68 20.21
CA PRO A 23 18.79 -44.76 21.21
C PRO A 23 18.24 -43.37 21.59
N PRO A 24 16.93 -43.26 21.91
CA PRO A 24 16.31 -42.02 22.35
C PRO A 24 16.72 -41.63 23.80
N PRO A 25 16.64 -40.33 24.16
CA PRO A 25 16.93 -39.86 25.51
C PRO A 25 15.90 -40.35 26.55
N PRO A 26 16.29 -40.45 27.84
CA PRO A 26 15.45 -41.01 28.90
C PRO A 26 14.27 -40.09 29.29
N PRO A 27 13.19 -40.65 29.88
CA PRO A 27 11.99 -39.92 30.24
C PRO A 27 12.19 -39.13 31.55
N SER A 28 11.86 -37.84 31.54
CA SER A 28 11.57 -37.10 32.78
C SER A 28 10.09 -37.30 33.13
N ALA A 29 9.86 -37.97 34.26
CA ALA A 29 8.55 -38.28 34.79
C ALA A 29 7.74 -37.02 35.15
N SER A 30 6.44 -37.10 34.84
CA SER A 30 5.39 -36.16 35.20
C SER A 30 5.10 -36.15 36.70
N LEU A 31 4.71 -34.99 37.23
CA LEU A 31 3.66 -34.93 38.25
C LEU A 31 2.50 -34.10 37.70
N ALA A 32 1.33 -34.72 37.80
CA ALA A 32 0.09 -34.36 37.15
C ALA A 32 -0.64 -33.21 37.87
N THR A 33 -1.23 -32.34 37.04
CA THR A 33 -2.59 -31.81 37.11
C THR A 33 -3.11 -31.22 38.43
N ALA A 34 -3.28 -29.90 38.44
CA ALA A 34 -4.51 -29.28 38.92
C ALA A 34 -5.04 -28.37 37.81
N GLN A 35 -6.23 -28.72 37.33
CA GLN A 35 -6.91 -28.15 36.18
C GLN A 35 -7.84 -27.01 36.64
N THR A 36 -7.74 -25.88 35.93
CA THR A 36 -8.82 -24.99 35.49
C THR A 36 -9.43 -23.91 36.41
N LEU A 37 -9.59 -22.74 35.76
CA LEU A 37 -10.52 -21.62 35.96
C LEU A 37 -10.10 -20.47 36.90
N CYS A 38 -9.58 -19.40 36.30
CA CYS A 38 -10.33 -18.14 36.27
C CYS A 38 -9.88 -17.26 35.09
N SER A 39 -10.78 -17.09 34.12
CA SER A 39 -10.69 -16.14 33.03
C SER A 39 -11.13 -14.77 33.53
N SER A 40 -10.25 -13.77 33.52
CA SER A 40 -10.56 -12.34 33.35
C SER A 40 -9.35 -11.48 33.73
N VAL A 41 -9.16 -10.36 33.01
CA VAL A 41 -8.21 -9.25 33.31
C VAL A 41 -6.75 -9.59 32.93
N THR A 42 -6.10 -9.07 31.90
CA THR A 42 -6.30 -7.90 31.04
C THR A 42 -5.52 -8.13 29.73
N PHE A 43 -6.19 -8.04 28.58
CA PHE A 43 -5.57 -7.87 27.26
C PHE A 43 -5.08 -6.42 27.01
N PHE A 44 -5.10 -5.59 28.07
CA PHE A 44 -4.73 -4.17 28.06
C PHE A 44 -3.23 -3.83 28.19
N PRO A 45 -2.30 -4.67 28.70
CA PRO A 45 -0.96 -4.20 28.98
C PRO A 45 -0.11 -4.04 27.71
N VAL A 46 -0.36 -4.80 26.64
CA VAL A 46 0.47 -4.71 25.42
C VAL A 46 0.18 -3.43 24.64
N LEU A 47 -1.09 -3.07 24.44
CA LEU A 47 -1.49 -1.83 23.78
C LEU A 47 -1.17 -0.60 24.62
N ALA A 48 -1.30 -0.70 25.95
CA ALA A 48 -0.88 0.37 26.85
C ALA A 48 0.65 0.54 26.88
N LEU A 49 1.42 -0.56 26.82
CA LEU A 49 2.88 -0.52 26.72
C LEU A 49 3.35 0.04 25.36
N GLN A 50 2.66 -0.30 24.26
CA GLN A 50 2.92 0.29 22.94
C GLN A 50 2.65 1.80 22.92
N ARG A 51 1.53 2.25 23.53
CA ARG A 51 1.21 3.67 23.67
C ARG A 51 2.15 4.39 24.65
N LEU A 52 2.59 3.73 25.72
CA LEU A 52 3.58 4.28 26.65
C LEU A 52 4.96 4.40 26.00
N LEU A 53 5.39 3.42 25.19
CA LEU A 53 6.65 3.49 24.43
C LEU A 53 6.63 4.65 23.41
N GLN A 54 5.47 4.95 22.80
CA GLN A 54 5.28 6.15 21.97
C GLN A 54 5.42 7.45 22.79
N CYS A 55 4.93 7.49 24.04
CA CYS A 55 5.12 8.64 24.93
C CYS A 55 6.57 8.82 25.41
N PHE A 56 7.41 7.77 25.39
CA PHE A 56 8.82 7.82 25.79
C PHE A 56 9.80 8.07 24.62
N GLY A 57 9.31 8.38 23.42
CA GLY A 57 10.19 8.66 22.28
C GLY A 57 10.92 7.42 21.74
N TYR A 58 10.42 6.21 22.03
CA TYR A 58 10.89 5.01 21.32
C TYR A 58 10.37 5.05 19.89
N SER A 59 11.14 5.68 19.01
CA SER A 59 11.00 5.52 17.56
C SER A 59 11.22 4.04 17.24
N HIS A 60 10.13 3.32 16.95
CA HIS A 60 10.24 2.04 16.27
C HIS A 60 10.91 2.27 14.92
N ALA A 61 11.89 1.44 14.56
CA ALA A 61 12.58 1.53 13.28
C ALA A 61 12.08 0.44 12.32
N VAL A 62 11.92 0.80 11.05
CA VAL A 62 11.49 -0.12 10.00
C VAL A 62 12.65 -0.31 9.02
N THR A 63 13.01 -1.56 8.76
CA THR A 63 13.96 -1.90 7.69
C THR A 63 13.21 -2.18 6.40
N LEU A 64 13.58 -1.44 5.37
CA LEU A 64 12.97 -1.43 4.04
C LEU A 64 13.67 -2.44 3.12
N GLN A 65 13.11 -2.66 1.93
CA GLN A 65 13.54 -3.71 1.02
C GLN A 65 15.00 -3.53 0.58
N SER A 66 15.47 -2.29 0.39
CA SER A 66 16.87 -2.02 0.02
C SER A 66 17.88 -2.28 1.15
N GLY A 67 17.40 -2.60 2.36
CA GLY A 67 18.22 -2.64 3.58
C GLY A 67 18.34 -1.29 4.28
N ARG A 68 17.73 -0.22 3.73
CA ARG A 68 17.59 1.08 4.40
C ARG A 68 16.76 0.92 5.67
N THR A 69 17.21 1.47 6.80
CA THR A 69 16.43 1.52 8.04
C THR A 69 16.00 2.94 8.33
N VAL A 70 14.72 3.13 8.64
CA VAL A 70 14.15 4.45 8.99
C VAL A 70 13.55 4.43 10.39
N ALA A 71 13.86 5.45 11.17
CA ALA A 71 13.25 5.75 12.46
C ALA A 71 11.87 6.38 12.23
N VAL A 72 10.81 5.79 12.79
CA VAL A 72 9.44 6.28 12.66
C VAL A 72 9.19 7.36 13.72
N GLY A 73 8.76 8.53 13.26
CA GLY A 73 8.46 9.70 14.07
C GLY A 73 6.95 9.88 14.33
N ALA A 74 6.55 11.15 14.47
CA ALA A 74 5.16 11.54 14.70
C ALA A 74 4.29 11.27 13.47
N GLU A 75 3.01 11.04 13.73
CA GLU A 75 1.97 10.97 12.70
C GLU A 75 1.79 12.33 12.02
N LEU A 76 1.76 12.33 10.69
CA LEU A 76 1.55 13.51 9.85
C LEU A 76 0.11 13.59 9.36
N ALA A 77 -0.48 12.45 9.00
CA ALA A 77 -1.85 12.36 8.52
C ALA A 77 -2.44 10.96 8.77
N GLN A 78 -3.75 10.92 8.96
CA GLN A 78 -4.52 9.67 9.07
C GLN A 78 -5.67 9.68 8.06
N GLY A 79 -5.69 8.65 7.21
CA GLY A 79 -6.78 8.36 6.29
C GLY A 79 -7.57 7.12 6.73
N GLY A 80 -8.56 6.73 5.92
CA GLY A 80 -9.40 5.55 6.22
C GLY A 80 -8.66 4.21 6.19
N TYR A 81 -7.61 4.11 5.37
CA TYR A 81 -6.87 2.85 5.13
C TYR A 81 -5.36 2.97 5.35
N ALA A 82 -4.88 4.18 5.63
CA ALA A 82 -3.47 4.49 5.72
C ALA A 82 -3.18 5.50 6.84
N VAL A 83 -2.01 5.38 7.44
CA VAL A 83 -1.46 6.40 8.32
C VAL A 83 -0.11 6.82 7.78
N VAL A 84 0.15 8.12 7.68
CA VAL A 84 1.43 8.66 7.21
C VAL A 84 2.19 9.19 8.41
N TYR A 85 3.41 8.72 8.59
CA TYR A 85 4.33 9.15 9.64
C TYR A 85 5.48 9.95 9.07
N SER A 86 6.03 10.87 9.86
CA SER A 86 7.38 11.36 9.61
C SER A 86 8.37 10.21 9.84
N ALA A 87 9.44 10.20 9.07
CA ALA A 87 10.50 9.22 9.23
C ALA A 87 11.87 9.87 8.98
N ARG A 88 12.91 9.29 9.58
CA ARG A 88 14.30 9.68 9.31
C ARG A 88 15.15 8.48 9.04
N ASP A 89 15.97 8.53 8.00
CA ASP A 89 16.97 7.50 7.75
C ASP A 89 17.95 7.44 8.92
N THR A 90 18.15 6.25 9.50
CA THR A 90 18.94 6.10 10.73
C THR A 90 20.44 6.30 10.52
N ARG A 91 20.92 6.23 9.28
CA ARG A 91 22.33 6.38 8.93
C ARG A 91 22.65 7.80 8.48
N THR A 92 21.78 8.41 7.68
CA THR A 92 22.01 9.71 7.03
C THR A 92 21.27 10.86 7.70
N GLY A 93 20.21 10.59 8.47
CA GLY A 93 19.35 11.60 9.07
C GLY A 93 18.36 12.27 8.10
N GLU A 94 18.39 11.87 6.82
CA GLU A 94 17.50 12.35 5.76
C GLU A 94 16.03 12.15 6.13
N ALA A 95 15.20 13.17 5.88
CA ALA A 95 13.80 13.17 6.25
C ALA A 95 12.91 12.53 5.16
N PHE A 96 11.95 11.73 5.60
CA PHE A 96 11.01 11.01 4.75
C PHE A 96 9.58 11.09 5.30
N ALA A 97 8.62 10.79 4.45
CA ALA A 97 7.27 10.40 4.81
C ALA A 97 7.12 8.88 4.65
N LEU A 98 6.52 8.23 5.65
CA LEU A 98 6.32 6.78 5.68
C LEU A 98 4.82 6.49 5.74
N LYS A 99 4.24 6.07 4.62
CA LYS A 99 2.85 5.63 4.54
C LYS A 99 2.76 4.17 5.00
N LYS A 100 1.97 3.92 6.04
CA LYS A 100 1.67 2.60 6.59
C LYS A 100 0.25 2.18 6.21
N LEU A 101 0.11 1.01 5.60
CA LEU A 101 -1.16 0.36 5.30
C LEU A 101 -1.29 -0.90 6.16
N LEU A 102 -2.43 -1.06 6.83
CA LEU A 102 -2.76 -2.29 7.56
C LEU A 102 -3.72 -3.13 6.70
N CYS A 103 -3.23 -4.25 6.19
CA CYS A 103 -3.99 -5.14 5.33
C CYS A 103 -4.44 -6.39 6.11
N GLN A 104 -5.75 -6.55 6.25
CA GLN A 104 -6.42 -7.65 6.93
C GLN A 104 -7.24 -8.53 5.99
N SER A 105 -7.37 -8.13 4.71
CA SER A 105 -8.05 -8.87 3.66
C SER A 105 -7.17 -9.05 2.42
N ALA A 106 -7.48 -10.06 1.60
CA ALA A 106 -6.81 -10.28 0.33
C ALA A 106 -6.98 -9.10 -0.65
N GLU A 107 -8.12 -8.40 -0.59
CA GLU A 107 -8.38 -7.21 -1.38
C GLU A 107 -7.45 -6.04 -1.00
N GLN A 108 -7.29 -5.77 0.31
CA GLN A 108 -6.37 -4.73 0.79
C GLN A 108 -4.92 -5.04 0.42
N VAL A 109 -4.53 -6.31 0.49
CA VAL A 109 -3.21 -6.77 0.02
C VAL A 109 -3.05 -6.52 -1.48
N ALA A 110 -4.07 -6.82 -2.29
CA ALA A 110 -4.03 -6.58 -3.73
C ALA A 110 -3.90 -5.09 -4.06
N LEU A 111 -4.64 -4.22 -3.36
CA LEU A 111 -4.56 -2.76 -3.50
C LEU A 111 -3.18 -2.22 -3.13
N ALA A 112 -2.62 -2.62 -1.98
CA ALA A 112 -1.29 -2.18 -1.55
C ALA A 112 -0.19 -2.62 -2.54
N ARG A 113 -0.27 -3.86 -3.06
CA ARG A 113 0.66 -4.33 -4.09
C ARG A 113 0.48 -3.58 -5.40
N HIS A 114 -0.75 -3.27 -5.79
CA HIS A 114 -1.03 -2.50 -7.00
C HIS A 114 -0.46 -1.08 -6.91
N GLU A 115 -0.60 -0.42 -5.76
CA GLU A 115 -0.03 0.91 -5.52
C GLU A 115 1.50 0.90 -5.67
N ILE A 116 2.19 -0.06 -5.02
CA ILE A 116 3.65 -0.22 -5.14
C ILE A 116 4.08 -0.47 -6.59
N GLN A 117 3.40 -1.38 -7.28
CA GLN A 117 3.70 -1.71 -8.69
C GLN A 117 3.52 -0.49 -9.60
N THR A 118 2.44 0.27 -9.39
CA THR A 118 2.14 1.48 -10.15
C THR A 118 3.22 2.53 -9.93
N LEU A 119 3.55 2.84 -8.69
CA LEU A 119 4.58 3.82 -8.34
C LEU A 119 5.96 3.41 -8.87
N THR A 120 6.30 2.11 -8.83
CA THR A 120 7.58 1.61 -9.35
C THR A 120 7.67 1.71 -10.87
N ALA A 121 6.54 1.63 -11.58
CA ALA A 121 6.47 1.70 -13.04
C ALA A 121 6.35 3.13 -13.61
N LEU A 122 6.22 4.13 -12.74
CA LEU A 122 6.09 5.54 -13.10
C LEU A 122 7.40 6.28 -12.81
N ALA A 123 7.88 7.02 -13.79
CA ALA A 123 9.05 7.86 -13.66
C ALA A 123 8.77 9.20 -14.34
N HIS A 124 8.45 10.23 -13.54
CA HIS A 124 8.14 11.56 -14.04
C HIS A 124 8.49 12.62 -12.98
N PRO A 125 9.03 13.81 -13.37
CA PRO A 125 9.44 14.85 -12.42
C PRO A 125 8.33 15.37 -11.49
N HIS A 126 7.08 15.27 -11.93
CA HIS A 126 5.89 15.73 -11.19
C HIS A 126 5.03 14.58 -10.66
N ILE A 127 5.59 13.37 -10.55
CA ILE A 127 4.99 12.24 -9.84
C ILE A 127 5.85 11.95 -8.62
N MET A 128 5.23 11.80 -7.44
CA MET A 128 5.93 11.47 -6.21
C MET A 128 6.70 10.13 -6.36
N PRO A 129 8.04 10.14 -6.27
CA PRO A 129 8.81 8.90 -6.40
C PRO A 129 8.66 8.04 -5.14
N LEU A 130 8.49 6.73 -5.34
CA LEU A 130 8.61 5.75 -4.27
C LEU A 130 10.10 5.48 -4.01
N ALA A 131 10.59 5.92 -2.85
CA ALA A 131 12.00 5.77 -2.49
C ALA A 131 12.36 4.32 -2.11
N ASP A 132 11.47 3.65 -1.38
CA ASP A 132 11.61 2.25 -0.95
C ASP A 132 10.27 1.75 -0.39
N TYR A 133 10.17 0.47 -0.07
CA TYR A 133 9.00 -0.10 0.62
C TYR A 133 9.39 -1.30 1.51
N ALA A 134 8.49 -1.70 2.42
CA ALA A 134 8.59 -2.94 3.19
C ALA A 134 7.24 -3.63 3.34
N VAL A 135 7.29 -4.94 3.58
CA VAL A 135 6.13 -5.74 3.94
C VAL A 135 6.47 -6.54 5.20
N VAL A 136 5.68 -6.37 6.25
CA VAL A 136 5.87 -7.05 7.53
C VAL A 136 4.63 -7.88 7.83
N SER A 137 4.83 -9.17 8.11
CA SER A 137 3.75 -10.03 8.62
C SER A 137 3.61 -9.80 10.12
N VAL A 138 2.41 -9.41 10.57
CA VAL A 138 2.11 -9.14 11.99
C VAL A 138 1.11 -10.13 12.58
N GLY A 139 0.67 -11.12 11.80
CA GLY A 139 -0.26 -12.16 12.23
C GLY A 139 -0.43 -13.23 11.16
N ALA A 140 -1.35 -14.19 11.38
CA ALA A 140 -1.57 -15.31 10.46
C ALA A 140 -2.03 -14.85 9.05
N SER A 141 -2.79 -13.75 8.97
CA SER A 141 -3.34 -13.21 7.72
C SER A 141 -3.33 -11.68 7.69
N THR A 142 -2.48 -11.05 8.49
CA THR A 142 -2.40 -9.59 8.63
C THR A 142 -1.01 -9.11 8.23
N PHE A 143 -0.98 -8.16 7.30
CA PHE A 143 0.25 -7.59 6.75
C PHE A 143 0.27 -6.08 6.95
N GLU A 144 1.45 -5.55 7.27
CA GLU A 144 1.72 -4.12 7.24
C GLU A 144 2.57 -3.81 6.01
N TYR A 145 2.07 -2.94 5.14
CA TYR A 145 2.85 -2.39 4.03
C TYR A 145 3.34 -1.01 4.40
N TYR A 146 4.61 -0.76 4.14
CA TYR A 146 5.29 0.50 4.38
C TYR A 146 5.79 1.04 3.06
N LEU A 147 5.39 2.25 2.67
CA LEU A 147 5.86 2.94 1.46
C LEU A 147 6.60 4.20 1.90
N LEU A 148 7.86 4.33 1.48
CA LEU A 148 8.73 5.44 1.83
C LEU A 148 8.77 6.47 0.69
N PHE A 149 8.51 7.72 1.02
CA PHE A 149 8.52 8.85 0.10
C PHE A 149 9.43 9.97 0.61
N PRO A 150 10.09 10.74 -0.26
CA PRO A 150 10.77 11.96 0.17
C PRO A 150 9.80 12.90 0.91
N PHE A 151 10.28 13.55 1.97
CA PHE A 151 9.46 14.47 2.73
C PHE A 151 9.37 15.84 2.03
N MET A 152 8.15 16.32 1.79
CA MET A 152 7.89 17.62 1.17
C MET A 152 7.59 18.68 2.23
N GLN A 153 8.53 19.60 2.45
CA GLN A 153 8.42 20.60 3.54
C GLN A 153 7.38 21.68 3.25
N ASN A 154 7.13 21.98 1.98
CA ASN A 154 6.17 23.00 1.55
C ASN A 154 4.71 22.52 1.58
N GLY A 155 4.47 21.29 2.04
CA GLY A 155 3.12 20.76 2.25
C GLY A 155 2.35 20.54 0.95
N THR A 156 1.03 20.65 1.02
CA THR A 156 0.11 20.40 -0.09
C THR A 156 -0.26 21.69 -0.84
N LEU A 157 -0.71 21.54 -2.08
CA LEU A 157 -1.30 22.62 -2.85
C LEU A 157 -2.56 23.17 -2.16
N ARG A 158 -3.32 22.32 -1.44
CA ARG A 158 -4.44 22.77 -0.61
C ARG A 158 -4.01 23.79 0.44
N GLU A 159 -2.95 23.50 1.19
CA GLU A 159 -2.41 24.40 2.23
C GLU A 159 -1.88 25.71 1.63
N MET A 160 -1.27 25.66 0.44
CA MET A 160 -0.87 26.86 -0.30
C MET A 160 -2.08 27.76 -0.63
N ILE A 161 -3.18 27.16 -1.12
CA ILE A 161 -4.43 27.87 -1.44
C ILE A 161 -5.04 28.48 -0.17
N ASP A 162 -5.20 27.69 0.89
CA ASP A 162 -5.81 28.15 2.14
C ASP A 162 -4.96 29.24 2.81
N GLY A 163 -3.63 29.13 2.74
CA GLY A 163 -2.70 30.15 3.22
C GLY A 163 -2.82 31.46 2.44
N ALA A 164 -2.99 31.39 1.11
CA ALA A 164 -3.20 32.58 0.29
C ALA A 164 -4.52 33.29 0.62
N LEU A 165 -5.60 32.51 0.76
CA LEU A 165 -6.94 33.00 1.15
C LEU A 165 -6.93 33.66 2.53
N SER A 166 -6.31 33.01 3.52
CA SER A 166 -6.20 33.51 4.89
C SER A 166 -5.46 34.86 4.97
N ARG A 167 -4.43 35.02 4.13
CA ARG A 167 -3.67 36.28 3.99
C ARG A 167 -4.35 37.31 3.09
N ARG A 168 -5.53 37.02 2.54
CA ARG A 168 -6.22 37.84 1.52
C ARG A 168 -5.32 38.19 0.33
N SER A 169 -4.42 37.27 0.00
CA SER A 169 -3.51 37.37 -1.14
C SER A 169 -4.02 36.51 -2.28
N ARG A 170 -3.53 36.76 -3.50
CA ARG A 170 -3.82 35.93 -4.67
C ARG A 170 -2.57 35.19 -5.10
N ILE A 171 -2.73 33.94 -5.50
CA ILE A 171 -1.69 33.21 -6.24
C ILE A 171 -1.70 33.79 -7.66
N PRO A 172 -0.55 34.23 -8.21
CA PRO A 172 -0.48 34.74 -9.57
C PRO A 172 -1.01 33.74 -10.59
N GLU A 173 -1.79 34.20 -11.56
CA GLU A 173 -2.37 33.35 -12.60
C GLU A 173 -1.32 32.55 -13.37
N THR A 174 -0.16 33.16 -13.65
CA THR A 174 0.98 32.49 -14.29
C THR A 174 1.49 31.31 -13.48
N GLN A 175 1.51 31.43 -12.14
CA GLN A 175 1.90 30.33 -11.26
C GLN A 175 0.84 29.23 -11.25
N ILE A 176 -0.45 29.60 -11.24
CA ILE A 176 -1.55 28.62 -11.30
C ILE A 176 -1.48 27.80 -12.59
N LEU A 177 -1.31 28.47 -13.74
CA LEU A 177 -1.22 27.83 -15.05
C LEU A 177 0.01 26.92 -15.16
N ASP A 178 1.14 27.34 -14.61
CA ASP A 178 2.36 26.54 -14.59
C ASP A 178 2.20 25.27 -13.74
N LEU A 179 1.66 25.41 -12.51
CA LEU A 179 1.35 24.27 -11.64
C LEU A 179 0.38 23.30 -12.32
N PHE A 180 -0.71 23.83 -12.89
CA PHE A 180 -1.73 23.04 -13.57
C PHE A 180 -1.14 22.28 -14.77
N LEU A 181 -0.34 22.93 -15.62
CA LEU A 181 0.32 22.30 -16.76
C LEU A 181 1.22 21.14 -16.34
N LYS A 182 1.99 21.31 -15.26
CA LYS A 182 2.88 20.28 -14.72
C LYS A 182 2.11 19.08 -14.16
N ILE A 183 0.99 19.33 -13.48
CA ILE A 183 0.06 18.28 -13.04
C ILE A 183 -0.54 17.55 -14.25
N CYS A 184 -1.00 18.27 -15.28
CA CYS A 184 -1.52 17.64 -16.50
C CYS A 184 -0.48 16.72 -17.18
N ARG A 185 0.80 17.11 -17.19
CA ARG A 185 1.89 16.27 -17.71
C ARG A 185 2.08 15.00 -16.87
N ALA A 186 2.01 15.10 -15.54
CA ALA A 186 2.04 13.94 -14.65
C ALA A 186 0.86 13.00 -14.91
N VAL A 187 -0.36 13.53 -15.02
CA VAL A 187 -1.57 12.75 -15.31
C VAL A 187 -1.48 12.06 -16.69
N SER A 188 -0.94 12.76 -17.69
CA SER A 188 -0.73 12.20 -19.03
C SER A 188 0.19 10.98 -19.02
N GLU A 189 1.16 10.89 -18.11
CA GLU A 189 2.03 9.71 -17.98
C GLU A 189 1.25 8.46 -17.52
N LEU A 190 0.25 8.62 -16.66
CA LEU A 190 -0.65 7.51 -16.29
C LEU A 190 -1.52 7.10 -17.47
N HIS A 191 -2.09 8.08 -18.16
CA HIS A 191 -3.02 7.85 -19.28
C HIS A 191 -2.32 7.20 -20.47
N ALA A 192 -1.00 7.39 -20.62
CA ALA A 192 -0.19 6.79 -21.67
C ALA A 192 0.23 5.33 -21.39
N LYS A 193 -0.03 4.78 -20.21
CA LYS A 193 0.27 3.37 -19.91
C LYS A 193 -0.57 2.42 -20.77
N THR A 194 -0.13 1.17 -20.87
CA THR A 194 -0.86 0.11 -21.58
C THR A 194 -1.08 -1.06 -20.63
N PRO A 195 -2.31 -1.30 -20.14
CA PRO A 195 -3.53 -0.50 -20.40
C PRO A 195 -3.46 0.92 -19.77
N PRO A 196 -4.26 1.88 -20.26
CA PRO A 196 -4.32 3.23 -19.68
C PRO A 196 -4.72 3.19 -18.20
N LEU A 197 -4.08 4.00 -17.39
CA LEU A 197 -4.40 4.15 -15.97
C LEU A 197 -5.09 5.50 -15.71
N ALA A 198 -5.99 5.53 -14.72
CA ALA A 198 -6.61 6.75 -14.19
C ALA A 198 -6.29 6.87 -12.70
N HIS A 199 -5.99 8.07 -12.23
CA HIS A 199 -5.66 8.37 -10.84
C HIS A 199 -6.88 8.29 -9.91
N ARG A 200 -8.05 8.74 -10.39
CA ARG A 200 -9.36 8.69 -9.71
C ARG A 200 -9.53 9.49 -8.42
N ASP A 201 -8.47 10.04 -7.84
CA ASP A 201 -8.54 10.93 -6.67
C ASP A 201 -7.65 12.18 -6.83
N ILE A 202 -7.73 12.86 -7.98
CA ILE A 202 -6.99 14.12 -8.21
C ILE A 202 -7.69 15.26 -7.48
N LYS A 203 -6.96 15.88 -6.55
CA LYS A 203 -7.41 17.01 -5.74
C LYS A 203 -6.19 17.77 -5.18
N PRO A 204 -6.33 19.04 -4.74
CA PRO A 204 -5.22 19.82 -4.20
C PRO A 204 -4.51 19.19 -2.99
N GLU A 205 -5.20 18.35 -2.21
CA GLU A 205 -4.62 17.60 -1.09
C GLU A 205 -3.64 16.50 -1.55
N ASN A 206 -3.84 15.97 -2.77
CA ASN A 206 -3.00 14.94 -3.38
C ASN A 206 -1.95 15.53 -4.33
N VAL A 207 -1.65 16.83 -4.19
CA VAL A 207 -0.52 17.48 -4.86
C VAL A 207 0.38 18.09 -3.79
N LEU A 208 1.57 17.53 -3.62
CA LEU A 208 2.59 18.07 -2.72
C LEU A 208 3.48 19.07 -3.46
N LEU A 209 4.11 19.98 -2.71
CA LEU A 209 5.04 20.97 -3.25
C LEU A 209 6.46 20.63 -2.83
N SER A 210 7.37 20.52 -3.80
CA SER A 210 8.80 20.34 -3.55
C SER A 210 9.39 21.56 -2.84
N ASP A 211 10.65 21.46 -2.42
CA ASP A 211 11.40 22.59 -1.84
C ASP A 211 11.47 23.80 -2.80
N ASP A 212 11.47 23.54 -4.12
CA ASP A 212 11.44 24.56 -5.19
C ASP A 212 10.00 24.98 -5.59
N PHE A 213 8.98 24.58 -4.82
CA PHE A 213 7.55 24.79 -5.10
C PHE A 213 7.06 24.13 -6.41
N GLU A 214 7.70 23.06 -6.83
CA GLU A 214 7.26 22.24 -7.96
C GLU A 214 6.17 21.25 -7.53
N PRO A 215 5.11 21.02 -8.32
CA PRO A 215 4.03 20.13 -7.94
C PRO A 215 4.42 18.67 -8.14
N LEU A 216 4.09 17.83 -7.16
CA LEU A 216 4.20 16.38 -7.23
C LEU A 216 2.83 15.75 -6.95
N LEU A 217 2.28 15.07 -7.95
CA LEU A 217 1.09 14.24 -7.78
C LEU A 217 1.43 13.06 -6.87
N THR A 218 0.60 12.80 -5.87
CA THR A 218 0.77 11.74 -4.86
C THR A 218 -0.53 10.98 -4.63
N ASP A 219 -0.46 9.96 -3.77
CA ASP A 219 -1.55 9.06 -3.36
C ASP A 219 -2.15 8.21 -4.49
N PHE A 220 -1.37 7.21 -4.91
CA PHE A 220 -1.70 6.31 -6.01
C PHE A 220 -2.57 5.12 -5.57
N GLY A 221 -3.10 5.14 -4.35
CA GLY A 221 -3.92 4.05 -3.80
C GLY A 221 -5.24 3.82 -4.53
N SER A 222 -5.74 4.84 -5.23
CA SER A 222 -6.99 4.81 -6.01
C SER A 222 -6.78 4.57 -7.51
N VAL A 223 -5.52 4.44 -7.94
CA VAL A 223 -5.20 4.27 -9.35
C VAL A 223 -5.69 2.92 -9.85
N GLU A 224 -6.32 2.92 -11.01
CA GLU A 224 -6.82 1.72 -11.65
C GLU A 224 -6.76 1.82 -13.18
N VAL A 225 -7.01 0.69 -13.84
CA VAL A 225 -7.26 0.66 -15.29
C VAL A 225 -8.42 1.59 -15.62
N ALA A 226 -8.18 2.48 -16.58
CA ALA A 226 -9.11 3.52 -16.95
C ALA A 226 -10.24 3.03 -17.84
N ASP A 227 -9.94 2.11 -18.76
CA ASP A 227 -10.89 1.59 -19.75
C ASP A 227 -11.86 0.57 -19.12
N VAL A 228 -13.06 1.01 -18.78
CA VAL A 228 -14.12 0.18 -18.19
C VAL A 228 -15.36 0.24 -19.07
N ARG A 229 -15.77 -0.92 -19.62
CA ARG A 229 -17.01 -1.06 -20.39
C ARG A 229 -18.15 -1.51 -19.49
N ILE A 230 -19.23 -0.74 -19.47
CA ILE A 230 -20.46 -1.06 -18.75
C ILE A 230 -21.35 -1.86 -19.68
N VAL A 231 -21.49 -3.17 -19.46
CA VAL A 231 -22.35 -4.02 -20.31
C VAL A 231 -23.70 -4.25 -19.65
N LYS A 232 -23.72 -4.31 -18.31
CA LYS A 232 -24.92 -4.54 -17.51
C LYS A 232 -25.00 -3.52 -16.38
N ARG A 233 -26.22 -3.30 -15.86
CA ARG A 233 -26.44 -2.44 -14.68
C ARG A 233 -25.60 -2.85 -13.47
N ALA A 234 -25.31 -4.15 -13.31
CA ALA A 234 -24.42 -4.64 -12.26
C ALA A 234 -22.98 -4.13 -12.38
N ASP A 235 -22.48 -3.89 -13.60
CA ASP A 235 -21.14 -3.34 -13.83
C ASP A 235 -21.10 -1.86 -13.41
N ALA A 236 -22.17 -1.12 -13.74
CA ALA A 236 -22.33 0.27 -13.32
C ALA A 236 -22.38 0.39 -11.79
N LEU A 237 -23.15 -0.48 -11.11
CA LEU A 237 -23.24 -0.47 -9.64
C LEU A 237 -21.90 -0.79 -8.98
N ARG A 238 -21.13 -1.75 -9.53
CA ARG A 238 -19.78 -2.07 -9.03
C ARG A 238 -18.81 -0.91 -9.20
N LEU A 239 -18.85 -0.24 -10.36
CA LEU A 239 -18.03 0.95 -10.60
C LEU A 239 -18.39 2.08 -9.63
N GLN A 240 -19.68 2.32 -9.40
CA GLN A 240 -20.17 3.33 -8.47
C GLN A 240 -19.76 3.03 -7.02
N GLU A 241 -19.90 1.79 -6.55
CA GLU A 241 -19.48 1.38 -5.21
C GLU A 241 -17.96 1.55 -5.03
N ARG A 242 -17.19 1.17 -6.04
CA ARG A 242 -15.73 1.31 -6.03
C ARG A 242 -15.30 2.77 -6.07
N ALA A 243 -15.92 3.60 -6.91
CA ALA A 243 -15.70 5.05 -6.91
C ALA A 243 -16.11 5.69 -5.58
N ALA A 244 -17.19 5.21 -4.94
CA ALA A 244 -17.63 5.69 -3.63
C ALA A 244 -16.58 5.48 -2.53
N GLN A 245 -15.82 4.38 -2.61
CA GLN A 245 -14.76 4.05 -1.66
C GLN A 245 -13.43 4.75 -1.96
N MET A 246 -13.10 4.92 -3.23
CA MET A 246 -11.74 5.30 -3.66
C MET A 246 -11.59 6.75 -4.14
N SER A 247 -12.69 7.47 -4.39
CA SER A 247 -12.62 8.85 -4.88
C SER A 247 -13.33 9.84 -3.96
N SER A 248 -12.78 11.03 -3.85
CA SER A 248 -13.33 12.11 -3.04
C SER A 248 -14.56 12.70 -3.71
N MET A 249 -15.69 12.70 -3.01
CA MET A 249 -16.99 13.14 -3.54
C MET A 249 -16.94 14.49 -4.30
N PRO A 250 -16.34 15.59 -3.79
CA PRO A 250 -16.35 16.86 -4.52
C PRO A 250 -15.64 16.84 -5.87
N TYR A 251 -14.68 15.92 -6.06
CA TYR A 251 -13.83 15.83 -7.25
C TYR A 251 -14.19 14.63 -8.14
N ARG A 252 -15.21 13.86 -7.77
CA ARG A 252 -15.60 12.65 -8.50
C ARG A 252 -16.32 13.04 -9.79
N ALA A 253 -15.89 12.44 -10.90
CA ALA A 253 -16.50 12.66 -12.20
C ALA A 253 -17.98 12.21 -12.22
N PRO A 254 -18.88 12.92 -12.93
CA PRO A 254 -20.32 12.66 -12.92
C PRO A 254 -20.68 11.24 -13.39
N GLU A 255 -19.95 10.70 -14.37
CA GLU A 255 -20.12 9.33 -14.89
C GLU A 255 -19.77 8.24 -13.87
N LEU A 256 -19.11 8.58 -12.76
CA LEU A 256 -18.85 7.68 -11.63
C LEU A 256 -19.97 7.70 -10.58
N TYR A 257 -20.88 8.67 -10.64
CA TYR A 257 -22.12 8.67 -9.84
C TYR A 257 -23.25 7.94 -10.55
N ASP A 258 -23.40 8.21 -11.84
CA ASP A 258 -24.39 7.57 -12.68
C ASP A 258 -23.77 7.20 -14.02
N ALA A 259 -23.39 5.93 -14.13
CA ALA A 259 -22.77 5.41 -15.34
C ALA A 259 -23.87 5.02 -16.32
N PRO A 260 -23.91 5.59 -17.54
CA PRO A 260 -24.94 5.27 -18.52
C PRO A 260 -24.89 3.79 -18.94
N ASP A 261 -26.03 3.25 -19.36
CA ASP A 261 -26.08 1.92 -19.95
C ASP A 261 -25.22 1.87 -21.23
N ASN A 262 -24.45 0.78 -21.39
CA ASN A 262 -23.53 0.59 -22.51
C ASN A 262 -22.42 1.67 -22.63
N ALA A 263 -22.09 2.35 -21.53
CA ALA A 263 -21.04 3.35 -21.49
C ALA A 263 -19.62 2.77 -21.54
N HIS A 264 -18.68 3.56 -22.06
CA HIS A 264 -17.25 3.32 -21.97
C HIS A 264 -16.62 4.41 -21.12
N ILE A 265 -16.27 4.06 -19.88
CA ILE A 265 -15.56 4.92 -18.95
C ILE A 265 -14.08 4.83 -19.29
N THR A 266 -13.40 5.98 -19.29
CA THR A 266 -12.02 6.12 -19.75
C THR A 266 -11.25 7.02 -18.78
N SER A 267 -9.98 7.30 -19.07
CA SER A 267 -9.14 8.16 -18.23
C SER A 267 -9.63 9.62 -18.15
N ARG A 268 -10.65 9.98 -18.94
CA ARG A 268 -11.32 11.29 -18.90
C ARG A 268 -11.93 11.63 -17.53
N THR A 269 -12.16 10.63 -16.68
CA THR A 269 -12.57 10.85 -15.29
C THR A 269 -11.59 11.72 -14.50
N ASP A 270 -10.31 11.72 -14.87
CA ASP A 270 -9.27 12.55 -14.24
C ASP A 270 -9.24 13.98 -14.79
N ALA A 271 -9.84 14.24 -15.96
CA ALA A 271 -9.86 15.55 -16.62
C ALA A 271 -11.07 16.40 -16.23
N GLN A 272 -12.01 15.84 -15.45
CA GLN A 272 -13.26 16.48 -15.03
C GLN A 272 -13.45 16.62 -13.50
N PRO A 273 -12.41 16.77 -12.65
CA PRO A 273 -12.65 17.12 -11.27
C PRO A 273 -13.27 18.53 -11.23
N ALA A 274 -14.43 18.63 -10.58
CA ALA A 274 -15.32 19.80 -10.56
C ALA A 274 -14.72 21.03 -9.86
#